data_AF-A0A950BF37-F1
#
_entry.id   AF-A0A950BF37-F1
#
_cell.length_a   1.000
_cell.length_b   1.000
_cell.length_c   1.000
_cell.angle_alpha   90.00
_cell.angle_beta   90.00
_cell.angle_gamma   90.00
#
_symmetry.space_group_name_H-M   'P 1'
#
loop_
_entity.id
_entity.type
_entity.pdbx_description
1 polymer ?
#
loop_
_entity_poly.entity_id
_entity_poly.type
_entity_poly.pdbx_seq_one_letter_code
_entity_poly.pdbx_strand_id
1 'polypeptide(L)'
;MSEAIFVNQTVILAKVEATKGTDAIPTGAANAVLVSDVTFTPLEGDEVERNNIRPYFGDGGSAMVTQYAKLSFSVEAAGVAAAGDLPGYEPLLRAAGASVTVTAGTDVRFAQVSQGHESVTIYIAVGRNLQKMTAAMMNVKLTGDAKSLPKFQFEVTGTYQAATDAALPAVNYTKFQSPFGINKTNSTLALHGVAVAASAFSFDFGNTVIKRDLINVDTVEITGRKSTGSVTFDNTLVSEKNWVELARTSARGPLAFKHGPGATNVIELKAPNVQLGKPSFGESDGVQQITVPLRYVPLVGNDEWEIIVR
;
A
#
# COMPACT_ATOMS: atom_id res chain seq x y z
N MET A 1 -1.11 23.30 32.55
CA MET A 1 -0.80 21.87 32.33
C MET A 1 -1.07 21.58 30.87
N SER A 2 -0.22 20.80 30.19
CA SER A 2 -0.51 20.35 28.83
C SER A 2 -1.74 19.45 28.84
N GLU A 3 -2.71 19.71 27.97
CA GLU A 3 -3.83 18.78 27.76
C GLU A 3 -3.31 17.45 27.22
N ALA A 4 -3.88 16.34 27.67
CA ALA A 4 -3.52 15.03 27.15
C ALA A 4 -4.05 14.88 25.71
N ILE A 5 -3.18 14.42 24.81
CA ILE A 5 -3.53 14.13 23.41
C ILE A 5 -3.66 12.61 23.26
N PHE A 6 -4.83 12.14 22.79
CA PHE A 6 -5.12 10.72 22.67
C PHE A 6 -4.83 10.22 21.26
N VAL A 7 -3.83 9.34 21.14
CA VAL A 7 -3.45 8.74 19.84
C VAL A 7 -4.56 7.87 19.23
N ASN A 8 -5.42 7.27 20.06
CA ASN A 8 -6.55 6.47 19.58
C ASN A 8 -7.66 7.32 18.91
N GLN A 9 -7.55 8.64 18.92
CA GLN A 9 -8.44 9.57 18.21
C GLN A 9 -7.78 10.14 16.95
N THR A 10 -6.77 9.44 16.40
CA THR A 10 -6.10 9.86 15.16
C THR A 10 -7.06 9.77 13.98
N VAL A 11 -7.18 10.87 13.24
CA VAL A 11 -7.96 10.96 12.01
C VAL A 11 -7.00 11.18 10.84
N ILE A 12 -7.09 10.32 9.84
CA ILE A 12 -6.35 10.46 8.57
C ILE A 12 -7.32 10.87 7.47
N LEU A 13 -6.98 11.93 6.75
CA LEU A 13 -7.68 12.34 5.53
C LEU A 13 -6.71 12.31 4.34
N ALA A 14 -7.16 11.82 3.19
CA ALA A 14 -6.33 11.75 1.98
C ALA A 14 -7.11 12.20 0.74
N LYS A 15 -6.52 13.09 -0.06
CA LYS A 15 -7.12 13.60 -1.30
C LYS A 15 -6.07 13.79 -2.38
N VAL A 16 -6.38 13.39 -3.61
CA VAL A 16 -5.51 13.57 -4.77
C VAL A 16 -5.27 15.06 -5.04
N GLU A 17 -4.01 15.42 -5.32
CA GLU A 17 -3.59 16.76 -5.64
C GLU A 17 -3.86 17.07 -7.12
N ALA A 18 -4.49 18.22 -7.41
CA ALA A 18 -4.63 18.69 -8.79
C ALA A 18 -3.28 19.14 -9.38
N THR A 19 -2.45 19.74 -8.52
CA THR A 19 -1.05 20.09 -8.81
C THR A 19 -0.20 19.56 -7.67
N LYS A 20 0.81 18.76 -8.02
CA LYS A 20 1.70 18.14 -7.04
C LYS A 20 2.32 19.16 -6.09
N GLY A 21 2.28 18.86 -4.80
CA GLY A 21 2.80 19.72 -3.73
C GLY A 21 1.88 20.87 -3.33
N THR A 22 0.73 21.04 -3.98
CA THR A 22 -0.29 22.03 -3.58
C THR A 22 -1.35 21.35 -2.70
N ASP A 23 -1.58 21.91 -1.51
CA ASP A 23 -2.55 21.40 -0.54
C ASP A 23 -3.93 21.21 -1.19
N ALA A 24 -4.40 19.96 -1.25
CA ALA A 24 -5.69 19.61 -1.85
C ALA A 24 -6.89 19.95 -0.95
N ILE A 25 -6.66 20.32 0.31
CA ILE A 25 -7.68 20.65 1.32
C ILE A 25 -8.68 19.49 1.48
N PRO A 26 -8.24 18.33 1.99
CA PRO A 26 -9.14 17.20 2.27
C PRO A 26 -10.14 17.55 3.37
N THR A 27 -11.36 17.01 3.28
CA THR A 27 -12.41 17.19 4.29
C THR A 27 -12.80 15.87 4.94
N GLY A 28 -13.18 15.90 6.22
CA GLY A 28 -13.58 14.69 6.96
C GLY A 28 -14.79 13.97 6.36
N ALA A 29 -15.75 14.71 5.78
CA ALA A 29 -16.95 14.14 5.20
C ALA A 29 -16.71 13.37 3.88
N ALA A 30 -15.69 13.76 3.10
CA ALA A 30 -15.46 13.19 1.77
C ALA A 30 -14.18 12.33 1.68
N ASN A 31 -13.20 12.56 2.57
CA ASN A 31 -11.83 12.11 2.40
C ASN A 31 -11.24 11.42 3.63
N ALA A 32 -12.06 11.12 4.65
CA ALA A 32 -11.60 10.34 5.79
C ALA A 32 -11.27 8.91 5.36
N VAL A 33 -10.14 8.40 5.85
CA VAL A 33 -9.69 7.02 5.63
C VAL A 33 -9.78 6.26 6.94
N LEU A 34 -10.45 5.11 6.94
CA LEU A 34 -10.50 4.23 8.10
C LEU A 34 -9.19 3.45 8.19
N VAL A 35 -8.42 3.67 9.26
CA VAL A 35 -7.05 3.18 9.38
C VAL A 35 -6.81 2.41 10.68
N SER A 36 -5.83 1.52 10.66
CA SER A 36 -5.23 0.88 11.83
C SER A 36 -3.71 0.99 11.78
N ASP A 37 -3.05 0.69 12.89
CA ASP A 37 -1.58 0.53 12.95
C ASP A 37 -0.81 1.80 12.47
N VAL A 38 -1.28 2.99 12.86
CA VAL A 38 -0.73 4.27 12.41
C VAL A 38 0.59 4.58 13.10
N THR A 39 1.62 4.83 12.31
CA THR A 39 2.92 5.36 12.77
C THR A 39 3.28 6.58 11.93
N PHE A 40 3.51 7.71 12.58
CA PHE A 40 3.86 8.96 11.92
C PHE A 40 5.21 9.48 12.41
N THR A 41 6.13 9.70 11.47
CA THR A 41 7.42 10.35 11.69
C THR A 41 7.33 11.77 11.14
N PRO A 42 7.14 12.79 12.00
CA PRO A 42 6.84 14.16 11.57
C PRO A 42 8.00 14.83 10.85
N LEU A 43 9.25 14.49 11.16
CA LEU A 43 10.43 15.07 10.55
C LEU A 43 11.49 13.97 10.37
N GLU A 44 11.95 13.83 9.14
CA GLU A 44 13.04 12.97 8.76
C GLU A 44 13.88 13.67 7.68
N GLY A 45 15.17 13.35 7.64
CA GLY A 45 16.12 14.09 6.83
C GLY A 45 17.55 13.80 7.22
N ASP A 46 18.47 14.35 6.44
CA ASP A 46 19.89 14.31 6.67
C ASP A 46 20.33 15.57 7.41
N GLU A 47 21.26 15.39 8.34
CA GLU A 47 21.90 16.48 9.06
C GLU A 47 23.38 16.55 8.71
N VAL A 48 23.90 17.76 8.55
CA VAL A 48 25.32 18.02 8.35
C VAL A 48 25.90 18.67 9.60
N GLU A 49 26.88 18.00 10.20
CA GLU A 49 27.60 18.50 11.36
C GLU A 49 28.45 19.73 11.01
N ARG A 50 28.43 20.72 11.91
CA ARG A 50 29.25 21.90 11.79
C ARG A 50 30.59 21.65 12.45
N ASN A 51 31.52 21.09 11.69
CA ASN A 51 32.90 20.79 12.10
C ASN A 51 33.78 22.04 12.27
N ASN A 52 33.29 23.03 13.02
CA ASN A 52 33.99 24.27 13.30
C ASN A 52 35.06 24.05 14.38
N ILE A 53 36.31 24.39 14.08
CA ILE A 53 37.40 24.34 15.06
C ILE A 53 37.31 25.56 15.99
N ARG A 54 37.30 25.32 17.30
CA ARG A 54 37.23 26.34 18.35
C ARG A 54 38.37 26.13 19.36
N PRO A 55 38.82 27.17 20.08
CA PRO A 55 39.87 27.03 21.10
C PRO A 55 39.40 26.34 22.40
N TYR A 56 38.22 25.71 22.38
CA TYR A 56 37.62 24.96 23.48
C TYR A 56 36.83 23.76 22.92
N PHE A 57 36.69 22.71 23.72
CA PHE A 57 35.87 21.54 23.39
C PHE A 57 34.38 21.84 23.52
N GLY A 58 33.57 21.24 22.66
CA GLY A 58 32.11 21.35 22.68
C GLY A 58 31.49 20.97 21.35
N ASP A 59 30.20 20.62 21.36
CA ASP A 59 29.47 20.26 20.15
C ASP A 59 29.29 21.46 19.20
N GLY A 60 29.47 21.22 17.91
CA GLY A 60 29.37 22.23 16.86
C GLY A 60 27.95 22.56 16.43
N GLY A 61 26.99 21.71 16.81
CA GLY A 61 25.64 21.65 16.25
C GLY A 61 25.63 21.06 14.83
N SER A 62 24.45 20.70 14.36
CA SER A 62 24.19 20.27 12.99
C SER A 62 23.21 21.23 12.29
N ALA A 63 23.10 21.10 10.97
CA ALA A 63 22.07 21.75 10.18
C ALA A 63 21.33 20.70 9.33
N MET A 64 20.01 20.75 9.33
CA MET A 64 19.16 19.89 8.52
C MET A 64 19.25 20.29 7.04
N VAL A 65 19.65 19.38 6.17
CA VAL A 65 19.84 19.65 4.72
C VAL A 65 18.75 19.05 3.84
N THR A 66 18.02 18.06 4.33
CA THR A 66 16.83 17.49 3.69
C THR A 66 15.72 17.38 4.72
N GLN A 67 14.46 17.56 4.32
CA GLN A 67 13.31 17.54 5.23
C GLN A 67 12.10 16.90 4.56
N TYR A 68 11.59 15.84 5.15
CA TYR A 68 10.37 15.17 4.72
C TYR A 68 9.69 14.49 5.90
N ALA A 69 8.49 13.99 5.68
CA ALA A 69 7.75 13.21 6.67
C ALA A 69 7.47 11.80 6.14
N LYS A 70 7.37 10.84 7.06
CA LYS A 70 6.95 9.46 6.76
C LYS A 70 5.70 9.11 7.54
N LEU A 71 4.83 8.36 6.91
CA LEU A 71 3.60 7.86 7.51
C LEU A 71 3.40 6.41 7.07
N SER A 72 3.12 5.51 8.02
CA SER A 72 2.65 4.17 7.73
C SER A 72 1.34 3.88 8.44
N PHE A 73 0.45 3.17 7.77
CA PHE A 73 -0.83 2.72 8.32
C PHE A 73 -1.38 1.57 7.49
N SER A 74 -2.36 0.86 8.05
CA SER A 74 -3.11 -0.17 7.37
C SER A 74 -4.55 0.24 7.14
N VAL A 75 -5.14 -0.23 6.04
CA VAL A 75 -6.58 -0.15 5.74
C VAL A 75 -7.07 -1.56 5.49
N GLU A 76 -8.22 -1.91 6.03
CA GLU A 76 -8.86 -3.21 5.75
C GLU A 76 -9.19 -3.34 4.25
N ALA A 77 -8.78 -4.44 3.64
CA ALA A 77 -8.98 -4.69 2.22
C ALA A 77 -10.39 -5.28 2.00
N ALA A 78 -11.36 -4.38 1.86
CA ALA A 78 -12.76 -4.69 1.52
C ALA A 78 -13.14 -4.06 0.18
N GLY A 79 -14.15 -4.61 -0.49
CA GLY A 79 -14.71 -4.00 -1.70
C GLY A 79 -15.67 -2.85 -1.37
N VAL A 80 -16.63 -2.60 -2.26
CA VAL A 80 -17.57 -1.47 -2.12
C VAL A 80 -19.01 -1.94 -1.87
N ALA A 81 -19.86 -1.03 -1.39
CA ALA A 81 -21.26 -1.34 -1.10
C ALA A 81 -22.06 -1.61 -2.38
N ALA A 82 -21.88 -0.76 -3.39
CA ALA A 82 -22.50 -0.90 -4.70
C ALA A 82 -21.43 -1.00 -5.80
N ALA A 83 -21.60 -1.96 -6.70
CA ALA A 83 -20.66 -2.21 -7.79
C ALA A 83 -20.45 -0.96 -8.66
N GLY A 84 -19.19 -0.63 -8.95
CA GLY A 84 -18.81 0.56 -9.69
C GLY A 84 -18.63 1.83 -8.84
N ASP A 85 -18.90 1.78 -7.53
CA ASP A 85 -18.50 2.85 -6.61
C ASP A 85 -16.99 2.86 -6.38
N LEU A 86 -16.41 4.05 -6.21
CA LEU A 86 -15.00 4.19 -5.87
C LEU A 86 -14.74 3.79 -4.41
N PRO A 87 -13.77 2.90 -4.14
CA PRO A 87 -13.40 2.53 -2.77
C PRO A 87 -12.79 3.71 -2.02
N GLY A 88 -12.96 3.74 -0.69
CA GLY A 88 -12.45 4.82 0.16
C GLY A 88 -10.92 4.99 0.13
N TYR A 89 -10.18 3.93 -0.22
CA TYR A 89 -8.72 3.93 -0.35
C TYR A 89 -8.21 4.26 -1.77
N GLU A 90 -9.10 4.60 -2.72
CA GLU A 90 -8.72 4.91 -4.11
C GLU A 90 -7.62 5.98 -4.24
N PRO A 91 -7.66 7.13 -3.52
CA PRO A 91 -6.61 8.14 -3.64
C PRO A 91 -5.21 7.60 -3.32
N LEU A 92 -5.15 6.66 -2.37
CA LEU A 92 -3.90 6.06 -1.91
C LEU A 92 -3.32 5.11 -2.96
N LEU A 93 -4.15 4.28 -3.59
CA LEU A 93 -3.70 3.41 -4.69
C LEU A 93 -3.20 4.23 -5.89
N ARG A 94 -3.85 5.37 -6.18
CA ARG A 94 -3.41 6.29 -7.23
C ARG A 94 -2.06 6.93 -6.93
N ALA A 95 -1.86 7.38 -5.69
CA ALA A 95 -0.57 7.88 -5.21
C ALA A 95 0.52 6.80 -5.11
N ALA A 96 0.13 5.53 -5.19
CA ALA A 96 1.02 4.39 -5.36
C ALA A 96 1.27 4.02 -6.84
N GLY A 97 0.99 4.92 -7.78
CA GLY A 97 1.28 4.69 -9.19
C GLY A 97 0.31 3.74 -9.89
N ALA A 98 -0.93 3.63 -9.42
CA ALA A 98 -2.01 2.97 -10.14
C ALA A 98 -2.93 3.99 -10.84
N SER A 99 -3.38 3.67 -12.05
CA SER A 99 -4.54 4.31 -12.68
C SER A 99 -5.84 3.80 -12.05
N VAL A 100 -6.93 4.52 -12.28
CA VAL A 100 -8.29 4.07 -11.92
C VAL A 100 -9.17 4.12 -13.16
N THR A 101 -9.90 3.03 -13.42
CA THR A 101 -10.92 2.94 -14.47
C THR A 101 -12.23 2.49 -13.84
N VAL A 102 -13.30 3.28 -14.00
CA VAL A 102 -14.61 3.00 -13.41
C VAL A 102 -15.58 2.53 -14.49
N THR A 103 -16.08 1.31 -14.34
CA THR A 103 -17.20 0.80 -15.11
C THR A 103 -18.46 0.92 -14.25
N ALA A 104 -19.26 1.96 -14.49
CA ALA A 104 -20.44 2.26 -13.68
C ALA A 104 -21.36 1.03 -13.55
N GLY A 105 -21.80 0.74 -12.32
CA GLY A 105 -22.65 -0.42 -12.00
C GLY A 105 -21.96 -1.78 -12.09
N THR A 106 -20.66 -1.85 -12.37
CA THR A 106 -19.95 -3.12 -12.64
C THR A 106 -18.71 -3.29 -11.78
N ASP A 107 -17.68 -2.47 -11.99
CA ASP A 107 -16.40 -2.63 -11.31
C ASP A 107 -15.55 -1.34 -11.35
N VAL A 108 -14.56 -1.29 -10.46
CA VAL A 108 -13.47 -0.32 -10.49
C VAL A 108 -12.17 -1.09 -10.65
N ARG A 109 -11.34 -0.69 -11.62
CA ARG A 109 -10.10 -1.36 -11.98
C ARG A 109 -8.91 -0.46 -11.72
N PHE A 110 -7.88 -1.02 -11.12
CA PHE A 110 -6.60 -0.38 -10.87
C PHE A 110 -5.50 -1.14 -11.62
N ALA A 111 -4.77 -0.43 -12.47
CA ALA A 111 -3.66 -0.96 -13.25
C ALA A 111 -2.47 -0.01 -13.18
N GLN A 112 -1.25 -0.49 -13.37
CA GLN A 112 -0.05 0.31 -13.18
C GLN A 112 0.07 1.42 -14.23
N VAL A 113 0.72 2.51 -13.82
CA VAL A 113 1.22 3.52 -14.74
C VAL A 113 2.74 3.68 -14.60
N SER A 114 3.40 4.12 -15.67
CA SER A 114 4.84 4.46 -15.67
C SER A 114 5.10 5.96 -15.76
N GLN A 115 4.05 6.76 -15.99
CA GLN A 115 4.10 8.20 -16.16
C GLN A 115 2.79 8.80 -15.64
N GLY A 116 2.78 10.11 -15.38
CA GLY A 116 1.59 10.78 -14.85
C GLY A 116 1.23 10.30 -13.45
N HIS A 117 2.23 9.94 -12.64
CA HIS A 117 2.01 9.57 -11.24
C HIS A 117 1.34 10.71 -10.50
N GLU A 118 0.22 10.38 -9.85
CA GLU A 118 -0.54 11.32 -9.05
C GLU A 118 0.02 11.33 -7.63
N SER A 119 -0.14 12.45 -6.94
CA SER A 119 0.22 12.58 -5.52
C SER A 119 -1.02 12.91 -4.71
N VAL A 120 -0.94 12.71 -3.39
CA VAL A 120 -2.01 13.06 -2.46
C VAL A 120 -1.52 14.04 -1.41
N THR A 121 -2.44 14.86 -0.92
CA THR A 121 -2.28 15.55 0.35
C THR A 121 -2.88 14.68 1.44
N ILE A 122 -2.11 14.43 2.51
CA ILE A 122 -2.56 13.69 3.70
C ILE A 122 -2.58 14.62 4.89
N TYR A 123 -3.71 14.64 5.60
CA TYR A 123 -3.86 15.30 6.90
C TYR A 123 -3.89 14.24 7.99
N ILE A 124 -3.15 14.48 9.08
CA ILE A 124 -3.06 13.61 10.24
C ILE A 124 -3.44 14.48 11.44
N ALA A 125 -4.67 14.31 11.92
CA ALA A 125 -5.16 15.03 13.10
C ALA A 125 -5.10 14.11 14.32
N VAL A 126 -4.33 14.51 15.34
CA VAL A 126 -4.28 13.83 16.64
C VAL A 126 -4.76 14.81 17.71
N GLY A 127 -6.02 14.66 18.13
CA GLY A 127 -6.69 15.70 18.92
C GLY A 127 -6.80 17.01 18.11
N ARG A 128 -6.20 18.09 18.62
CA ARG A 128 -6.16 19.39 17.91
C ARG A 128 -4.91 19.59 17.06
N ASN A 129 -3.90 18.74 17.22
CA ASN A 129 -2.67 18.84 16.46
C ASN A 129 -2.92 18.31 15.05
N LEU A 130 -2.80 19.20 14.07
CA LEU A 130 -2.92 18.88 12.66
C LEU A 130 -1.54 18.91 12.00
N GLN A 131 -1.14 17.74 11.51
CA GLN A 131 0.05 17.55 10.68
C GLN A 131 -0.42 17.34 9.24
N LYS A 132 0.38 17.84 8.29
CA LYS A 132 0.07 17.76 6.86
C LYS A 132 1.26 17.21 6.10
N MET A 133 0.98 16.50 5.02
CA MET A 133 1.97 16.06 4.06
C MET A 133 1.43 16.34 2.66
N THR A 134 2.16 17.11 1.87
CA THR A 134 1.85 17.38 0.45
C THR A 134 2.80 16.59 -0.44
N ALA A 135 2.50 16.47 -1.74
CA ALA A 135 3.26 15.67 -2.69
C ALA A 135 3.49 14.23 -2.23
N ALA A 136 2.57 13.68 -1.42
CA ALA A 136 2.78 12.38 -0.82
C ALA A 136 2.61 11.28 -1.88
N MET A 137 3.62 10.41 -1.97
CA MET A 137 3.65 9.22 -2.80
C MET A 137 3.99 8.01 -1.92
N MET A 138 3.61 6.80 -2.37
CA MET A 138 3.65 5.65 -1.48
C MET A 138 3.94 4.31 -2.16
N ASN A 139 4.33 3.35 -1.35
CA ASN A 139 4.26 1.94 -1.68
C ASN A 139 3.03 1.30 -1.00
N VAL A 140 2.51 0.22 -1.61
CA VAL A 140 1.34 -0.50 -1.11
C VAL A 140 1.59 -1.99 -1.13
N LYS A 141 1.26 -2.64 -0.02
CA LYS A 141 1.29 -4.10 0.11
C LYS A 141 -0.07 -4.63 0.54
N LEU A 142 -0.63 -5.53 -0.24
CA LEU A 142 -1.80 -6.33 0.11
C LEU A 142 -1.35 -7.61 0.83
N THR A 143 -1.94 -7.90 1.98
CA THR A 143 -1.76 -9.15 2.72
C THR A 143 -3.09 -9.84 2.98
N GLY A 144 -3.12 -11.16 2.88
CA GLY A 144 -4.30 -11.97 3.14
C GLY A 144 -3.92 -13.36 3.64
N ASP A 145 -3.76 -13.47 4.96
CA ASP A 145 -3.42 -14.75 5.60
C ASP A 145 -4.67 -15.47 6.08
N ALA A 146 -4.70 -16.80 5.99
CA ALA A 146 -5.81 -17.59 6.47
C ALA A 146 -6.09 -17.31 7.95
N LYS A 147 -7.38 -17.27 8.33
CA LYS A 147 -7.83 -16.92 9.70
C LYS A 147 -7.52 -15.47 10.12
N SER A 148 -7.24 -14.58 9.16
CA SER A 148 -7.07 -13.14 9.40
C SER A 148 -8.01 -12.30 8.52
N LEU A 149 -8.01 -10.99 8.75
CA LEU A 149 -8.62 -10.01 7.84
C LEU A 149 -7.56 -9.50 6.86
N PRO A 150 -7.88 -9.38 5.57
CA PRO A 150 -6.92 -8.84 4.61
C PRO A 150 -6.74 -7.33 4.82
N LYS A 151 -5.52 -6.84 4.57
CA LYS A 151 -5.13 -5.44 4.77
C LYS A 151 -4.29 -4.94 3.62
N PHE A 152 -4.52 -3.67 3.24
CA PHE A 152 -3.56 -2.86 2.51
C PHE A 152 -2.68 -2.11 3.51
N GLN A 153 -1.38 -2.30 3.40
CA GLN A 153 -0.36 -1.63 4.19
C GLN A 153 0.27 -0.55 3.32
N PHE A 154 0.22 0.70 3.79
CA PHE A 154 0.72 1.87 3.07
C PHE A 154 2.00 2.38 3.73
N GLU A 155 3.01 2.63 2.91
CA GLU A 155 4.25 3.30 3.31
C GLU A 155 4.39 4.59 2.52
N VAL A 156 4.19 5.71 3.20
CA VAL A 156 4.07 7.04 2.58
C VAL A 156 5.30 7.87 2.86
N THR A 157 5.80 8.55 1.83
CA THR A 157 6.75 9.65 1.94
C THR A 157 6.11 10.91 1.37
N GLY A 158 6.21 12.02 2.09
CA GLY A 158 5.64 13.31 1.65
C GLY A 158 6.49 14.48 2.12
N THR A 159 6.27 15.63 1.52
CA THR A 159 6.95 16.87 1.90
C THR A 159 6.48 17.30 3.29
N TYR A 160 7.43 17.71 4.13
CA TYR A 160 7.16 18.23 5.47
C TYR A 160 6.32 19.51 5.39
N GLN A 161 5.37 19.64 6.32
CA GLN A 161 4.64 20.87 6.57
C GLN A 161 4.62 21.16 8.06
N ALA A 162 4.71 22.43 8.44
CA ALA A 162 4.66 22.81 9.84
C ALA A 162 3.31 22.42 10.46
N ALA A 163 3.37 21.86 11.66
CA ALA A 163 2.20 21.52 12.46
C ALA A 163 1.35 22.76 12.76
N THR A 164 0.04 22.59 12.81
CA THR A 164 -0.90 23.64 13.18
C THR A 164 -1.94 23.11 14.16
N ASP A 165 -2.59 24.00 14.90
CA ASP A 165 -3.77 23.63 15.68
C ASP A 165 -5.04 23.79 14.82
N ALA A 166 -5.87 22.77 14.80
CA ALA A 166 -7.15 22.77 14.12
C ALA A 166 -8.22 22.03 14.94
N ALA A 167 -9.50 22.29 14.65
CA ALA A 167 -10.58 21.48 15.19
C ALA A 167 -10.53 20.07 14.57
N LEU A 168 -10.87 19.06 15.37
CA LEU A 168 -10.96 17.68 14.86
C LEU A 168 -12.05 17.60 13.78
N PRO A 169 -11.75 17.09 12.57
CA PRO A 169 -12.75 17.01 11.51
C PRO A 169 -13.89 16.04 11.84
N ALA A 170 -15.11 16.36 11.41
CA ALA A 170 -16.21 15.40 11.40
C ALA A 170 -16.00 14.38 10.27
N VAL A 171 -15.81 13.11 10.63
CA VAL A 171 -15.43 12.02 9.69
C VAL A 171 -16.63 11.22 9.21
N ASN A 172 -16.53 10.71 7.98
CA ASN A 172 -17.48 9.75 7.42
C ASN A 172 -16.74 8.54 6.81
N TYR A 173 -17.07 7.33 7.27
CA TYR A 173 -16.46 6.07 6.83
C TYR A 173 -17.40 5.17 6.02
N THR A 174 -18.53 5.67 5.49
CA THR A 174 -19.50 4.84 4.75
C THR A 174 -18.94 4.16 3.50
N LYS A 175 -17.80 4.64 2.98
CA LYS A 175 -17.07 4.02 1.88
C LYS A 175 -16.28 2.77 2.27
N PHE A 176 -16.11 2.49 3.57
CA PHE A 176 -15.37 1.33 4.07
C PHE A 176 -16.35 0.26 4.52
N GLN A 177 -16.43 -0.83 3.75
CA GLN A 177 -17.22 -2.00 4.12
C GLN A 177 -16.44 -2.86 5.10
N SER A 178 -17.15 -3.62 5.94
CA SER A 178 -16.49 -4.62 6.78
C SER A 178 -15.89 -5.73 5.89
N PRO A 179 -14.59 -6.05 6.04
CA PRO A 179 -13.96 -7.11 5.28
C PRO A 179 -14.49 -8.48 5.73
N PHE A 180 -14.42 -9.45 4.81
CA PHE A 180 -14.63 -10.84 5.18
C PHE A 180 -13.33 -11.45 5.72
N GLY A 181 -13.43 -12.43 6.61
CA GLY A 181 -12.25 -13.22 7.00
C GLY A 181 -11.73 -14.05 5.83
N ILE A 182 -10.40 -14.18 5.71
CA ILE A 182 -9.76 -15.08 4.73
C ILE A 182 -10.01 -16.53 5.17
N ASN A 183 -10.84 -17.21 4.40
CA ASN A 183 -11.19 -18.63 4.56
C ASN A 183 -11.71 -19.20 3.23
N LYS A 184 -11.98 -20.51 3.21
CA LYS A 184 -12.46 -21.23 2.02
C LYS A 184 -13.75 -20.67 1.41
N THR A 185 -14.66 -20.14 2.24
CA THR A 185 -15.94 -19.60 1.77
C THR A 185 -15.77 -18.26 1.08
N ASN A 186 -14.87 -17.42 1.59
CA ASN A 186 -14.74 -16.03 1.17
C ASN A 186 -13.60 -15.80 0.18
N SER A 187 -12.61 -16.69 0.09
CA SER A 187 -11.39 -16.47 -0.68
C SER A 187 -11.04 -17.64 -1.58
N THR A 188 -10.56 -17.33 -2.79
CA THR A 188 -9.99 -18.30 -3.73
C THR A 188 -8.67 -17.79 -4.28
N LEU A 189 -7.68 -18.67 -4.38
CA LEU A 189 -6.38 -18.36 -4.99
C LEU A 189 -6.00 -19.46 -5.97
N ALA A 190 -5.64 -19.08 -7.19
CA ALA A 190 -5.09 -19.95 -8.21
C ALA A 190 -3.73 -19.44 -8.67
N LEU A 191 -2.74 -20.33 -8.74
CA LEU A 191 -1.37 -20.04 -9.17
C LEU A 191 -0.99 -20.99 -10.31
N HIS A 192 -0.50 -20.44 -11.42
CA HIS A 192 -0.16 -21.19 -12.64
C HIS A 192 -1.28 -22.12 -13.13
N GLY A 193 -2.53 -21.66 -12.98
CA GLY A 193 -3.74 -22.38 -13.38
C GLY A 193 -4.24 -23.45 -12.40
N VAL A 194 -3.59 -23.62 -11.25
CA VAL A 194 -3.99 -24.60 -10.22
C VAL A 194 -4.55 -23.86 -9.01
N ALA A 195 -5.74 -24.25 -8.54
CA ALA A 195 -6.28 -23.74 -7.28
C ALA A 195 -5.49 -24.35 -6.11
N VAL A 196 -4.92 -23.50 -5.25
CA VAL A 196 -4.05 -23.94 -4.15
C VAL A 196 -4.71 -23.71 -2.79
N ALA A 197 -4.45 -24.61 -1.84
CA ALA A 197 -4.87 -24.46 -0.45
C ALA A 197 -3.92 -23.47 0.27
N ALA A 198 -4.10 -22.18 0.00
CA ALA A 198 -3.22 -21.13 0.50
C ALA A 198 -3.46 -20.82 1.99
N SER A 199 -2.37 -20.80 2.76
CA SER A 199 -2.32 -20.37 4.16
C SER A 199 -1.90 -18.90 4.29
N ALA A 200 -1.08 -18.39 3.38
CA ALA A 200 -0.63 -17.00 3.37
C ALA A 200 -0.53 -16.45 1.95
N PHE A 201 -0.86 -15.18 1.80
CA PHE A 201 -0.74 -14.44 0.55
C PHE A 201 -0.26 -13.02 0.81
N SER A 202 0.74 -12.61 0.04
CA SER A 202 1.18 -11.22 -0.01
C SER A 202 1.47 -10.77 -1.43
N PHE A 203 1.19 -9.50 -1.68
CA PHE A 203 1.45 -8.84 -2.93
C PHE A 203 1.87 -7.40 -2.65
N ASP A 204 3.01 -7.02 -3.19
CA ASP A 204 3.64 -5.71 -3.01
C ASP A 204 3.78 -5.03 -4.37
N PHE A 205 3.32 -3.78 -4.47
CA PHE A 205 3.51 -2.96 -5.67
C PHE A 205 5.00 -2.78 -5.97
N GLY A 206 5.83 -2.72 -4.93
CA GLY A 206 7.29 -2.66 -5.01
C GLY A 206 7.80 -1.32 -5.53
N ASN A 207 7.10 -0.23 -5.21
CA ASN A 207 7.48 1.12 -5.59
C ASN A 207 8.74 1.57 -4.86
N THR A 208 9.67 2.16 -5.60
CA THR A 208 10.83 2.87 -5.05
C THR A 208 10.48 4.35 -4.93
N VAL A 209 9.96 4.73 -3.76
CA VAL A 209 9.63 6.12 -3.42
C VAL A 209 10.88 6.80 -2.86
N ILE A 210 11.30 7.91 -3.45
CA ILE A 210 12.45 8.67 -2.98
C ILE A 210 12.07 10.12 -2.73
N LYS A 211 12.69 10.71 -1.72
CA LYS A 211 12.77 12.16 -1.62
C LYS A 211 13.87 12.65 -2.57
N ARG A 212 13.54 13.61 -3.44
CA ARG A 212 14.51 14.33 -4.27
C ARG A 212 14.69 15.72 -3.71
N ASP A 213 15.85 15.94 -3.12
CA ASP A 213 16.31 17.23 -2.62
C ASP A 213 17.56 17.64 -3.39
N LEU A 214 17.38 18.56 -4.35
CA LEU A 214 18.43 19.16 -5.14
C LEU A 214 18.23 20.68 -5.14
N ILE A 215 19.25 21.43 -5.56
CA ILE A 215 19.11 22.89 -5.73
C ILE A 215 17.95 23.15 -6.71
N ASN A 216 16.96 23.94 -6.27
CA ASN A 216 15.71 24.27 -6.98
C ASN A 216 14.72 23.12 -7.20
N VAL A 217 14.95 21.93 -6.65
CA VAL A 217 14.02 20.79 -6.76
C VAL A 217 13.82 20.16 -5.39
N ASP A 218 12.60 20.26 -4.90
CA ASP A 218 12.12 19.61 -3.68
C ASP A 218 10.83 18.86 -4.03
N THR A 219 10.94 17.54 -4.19
CA THR A 219 9.79 16.70 -4.53
C THR A 219 9.96 15.28 -3.98
N VAL A 220 8.88 14.50 -3.97
CA VAL A 220 8.90 13.05 -3.72
C VAL A 220 8.52 12.36 -5.02
N GLU A 221 9.29 11.37 -5.47
CA GLU A 221 9.04 10.67 -6.75
C GLU A 221 9.06 9.15 -6.59
N ILE A 222 8.21 8.46 -7.35
CA ILE A 222 8.37 7.04 -7.63
C ILE A 222 9.36 6.92 -8.80
N THR A 223 10.54 6.35 -8.55
CA THR A 223 11.61 6.25 -9.58
C THR A 223 11.72 4.88 -10.23
N GLY A 224 11.03 3.89 -9.67
CA GLY A 224 10.98 2.56 -10.21
C GLY A 224 9.95 1.73 -9.48
N ARG A 225 9.62 0.59 -10.06
CA ARG A 225 8.78 -0.42 -9.43
C ARG A 225 9.33 -1.81 -9.72
N LYS A 226 9.23 -2.70 -8.74
CA LYS A 226 9.50 -4.13 -8.88
C LYS A 226 8.46 -4.87 -8.06
N SER A 227 7.29 -5.11 -8.64
CA SER A 227 6.21 -5.78 -7.92
C SER A 227 6.61 -7.21 -7.53
N THR A 228 6.41 -7.54 -6.27
CA THR A 228 6.77 -8.84 -5.69
C THR A 228 5.58 -9.42 -4.93
N GLY A 229 5.67 -10.70 -4.57
CA GLY A 229 4.67 -11.31 -3.73
C GLY A 229 5.16 -12.63 -3.18
N SER A 230 4.31 -13.29 -2.40
CA SER A 230 4.55 -14.63 -1.90
C SER A 230 3.22 -15.34 -1.70
N VAL A 231 3.18 -16.62 -2.03
CA VAL A 231 2.06 -17.51 -1.68
C VAL A 231 2.62 -18.69 -0.90
N THR A 232 2.04 -18.95 0.26
CA THR A 232 2.29 -20.18 1.03
C THR A 232 1.05 -21.05 0.96
N PHE A 233 1.23 -22.32 0.59
CA PHE A 233 0.12 -23.26 0.42
C PHE A 233 0.57 -24.69 0.69
N ASP A 234 -0.39 -25.59 0.91
CA ASP A 234 -0.10 -27.02 1.07
C ASP A 234 0.51 -27.58 -0.22
N ASN A 235 1.63 -28.27 -0.09
CA ASN A 235 2.37 -28.74 -1.26
C ASN A 235 1.55 -29.77 -2.04
N THR A 236 1.58 -29.68 -3.38
CA THR A 236 0.90 -30.64 -4.25
C THR A 236 1.84 -31.78 -4.62
N LEU A 237 1.27 -32.89 -5.11
CA LEU A 237 2.09 -33.95 -5.69
C LEU A 237 2.84 -33.43 -6.93
N VAL A 238 4.07 -33.92 -7.13
CA VAL A 238 4.90 -33.56 -8.29
C VAL A 238 4.22 -33.89 -9.61
N SER A 239 3.42 -34.97 -9.64
CA SER A 239 2.62 -35.39 -10.80
C SER A 239 1.46 -34.45 -11.12
N GLU A 240 0.96 -33.70 -10.12
CA GLU A 240 -0.07 -32.68 -10.31
C GLU A 240 0.56 -31.36 -10.76
N LYS A 241 1.56 -30.89 -10.01
CA LYS A 241 2.32 -29.68 -10.36
C LYS A 241 3.69 -29.71 -9.71
N ASN A 242 4.74 -29.71 -10.53
CA ASN A 242 6.12 -29.64 -10.04
C ASN A 242 6.56 -28.18 -9.84
N TRP A 243 6.25 -27.60 -8.69
CA TRP A 243 6.59 -26.20 -8.36
C TRP A 243 8.09 -25.89 -8.40
N VAL A 244 8.93 -26.84 -7.96
CA VAL A 244 10.38 -26.68 -7.94
C VAL A 244 10.94 -26.63 -9.36
N GLU A 245 10.45 -27.49 -10.26
CA GLU A 245 10.88 -27.48 -11.66
C GLU A 245 10.39 -26.23 -12.41
N LEU A 246 9.18 -25.75 -12.11
CA LEU A 246 8.68 -24.48 -12.63
C LEU A 246 9.55 -23.30 -12.18
N ALA A 247 9.98 -23.28 -10.91
CA ALA A 247 10.93 -22.29 -10.42
C ALA A 247 12.31 -22.42 -11.07
N ARG A 248 12.84 -23.64 -11.21
CA ARG A 248 14.15 -23.92 -11.84
C ARG A 248 14.20 -23.44 -13.29
N THR A 249 13.11 -23.67 -14.03
CA THR A 249 12.97 -23.25 -15.44
C THR A 249 12.52 -21.80 -15.59
N SER A 250 12.30 -21.07 -14.48
CA SER A 250 11.78 -19.70 -14.51
C SER A 250 10.46 -19.58 -15.27
N ALA A 251 9.63 -20.63 -15.18
CA ALA A 251 8.33 -20.68 -15.82
C ALA A 251 7.45 -19.52 -15.33
N ARG A 252 6.61 -19.04 -16.23
CA ARG A 252 5.64 -17.98 -15.94
C ARG A 252 4.22 -18.47 -16.15
N GLY A 253 3.29 -17.93 -15.38
CA GLY A 253 1.89 -18.29 -15.48
C GLY A 253 1.00 -17.30 -14.73
N PRO A 254 -0.32 -17.49 -14.78
CA PRO A 254 -1.24 -16.55 -14.14
C PRO A 254 -1.30 -16.74 -12.62
N LEU A 255 -1.51 -15.65 -11.90
CA LEU A 255 -2.01 -15.62 -10.53
C LEU A 255 -3.40 -14.97 -10.55
N ALA A 256 -4.34 -15.59 -9.86
CA ALA A 256 -5.66 -15.03 -9.62
C ALA A 256 -6.01 -15.19 -8.14
N PHE A 257 -6.22 -14.08 -7.45
CA PHE A 257 -6.75 -14.04 -6.10
C PHE A 257 -8.11 -13.34 -6.15
N LYS A 258 -9.10 -13.89 -5.45
CA LYS A 258 -10.41 -13.28 -5.26
C LYS A 258 -10.77 -13.40 -3.79
N HIS A 259 -11.20 -12.30 -3.20
CA HIS A 259 -11.71 -12.23 -1.84
C HIS A 259 -13.06 -11.52 -1.82
N GLY A 260 -14.07 -12.17 -1.26
CA GLY A 260 -15.48 -11.76 -1.25
C GLY A 260 -16.36 -12.78 -2.00
N PRO A 261 -17.39 -13.36 -1.36
CA PRO A 261 -18.24 -14.38 -1.97
C PRO A 261 -19.33 -13.82 -2.90
N GLY A 262 -19.67 -12.53 -2.76
CA GLY A 262 -20.81 -11.89 -3.42
C GLY A 262 -20.51 -11.25 -4.78
N ALA A 263 -21.47 -10.44 -5.22
CA ALA A 263 -21.32 -9.56 -6.39
C ALA A 263 -20.69 -8.20 -6.02
N THR A 264 -20.81 -7.80 -4.76
CA THR A 264 -20.20 -6.60 -4.17
C THR A 264 -19.35 -6.96 -2.94
N ASN A 265 -18.61 -5.98 -2.43
CA ASN A 265 -17.61 -6.18 -1.38
C ASN A 265 -16.59 -7.28 -1.76
N VAL A 266 -16.04 -7.19 -2.97
CA VAL A 266 -15.06 -8.13 -3.52
C VAL A 266 -13.81 -7.39 -4.00
N ILE A 267 -12.65 -7.96 -3.70
CA ILE A 267 -11.35 -7.58 -4.26
C ILE A 267 -10.82 -8.76 -5.06
N GLU A 268 -10.40 -8.50 -6.30
CA GLU A 268 -9.71 -9.45 -7.15
C GLU A 268 -8.32 -8.90 -7.51
N LEU A 269 -7.29 -9.73 -7.43
CA LEU A 269 -5.99 -9.46 -8.03
C LEU A 269 -5.79 -10.44 -9.17
N LYS A 270 -5.54 -9.91 -10.37
CA LYS A 270 -5.20 -10.69 -11.56
C LYS A 270 -3.81 -10.30 -12.01
N ALA A 271 -2.94 -11.28 -12.16
CA ALA A 271 -1.63 -11.08 -12.76
C ALA A 271 -1.41 -12.17 -13.81
N PRO A 272 -1.40 -11.84 -15.11
CA PRO A 272 -1.40 -12.86 -16.17
C PRO A 272 -0.06 -13.61 -16.28
N ASN A 273 1.03 -13.03 -15.77
CA ASN A 273 2.40 -13.47 -16.03
C ASN A 273 3.31 -13.29 -14.81
N VAL A 274 3.09 -14.12 -13.78
CA VAL A 274 3.97 -14.21 -12.61
C VAL A 274 5.04 -15.26 -12.83
N GLN A 275 6.27 -14.94 -12.45
CA GLN A 275 7.41 -15.85 -12.43
C GLN A 275 7.63 -16.35 -11.00
N LEU A 276 7.86 -17.66 -10.86
CA LEU A 276 8.18 -18.26 -9.56
C LEU A 276 9.64 -18.01 -9.18
N GLY A 277 9.85 -17.59 -7.93
CA GLY A 277 11.15 -17.50 -7.27
C GLY A 277 11.56 -18.85 -6.68
N LYS A 278 12.63 -18.82 -5.86
CA LYS A 278 13.13 -20.03 -5.19
C LYS A 278 12.12 -20.48 -4.12
N PRO A 279 11.48 -21.65 -4.27
CA PRO A 279 10.54 -22.13 -3.27
C PRO A 279 11.27 -22.62 -2.03
N SER A 280 10.62 -22.51 -0.88
CA SER A 280 11.06 -23.10 0.38
C SER A 280 9.97 -24.00 0.95
N PHE A 281 10.37 -25.12 1.54
CA PHE A 281 9.44 -26.00 2.24
C PHE A 281 9.32 -25.60 3.70
N GLY A 282 8.12 -25.76 4.23
CA GLY A 282 7.78 -25.63 5.64
C GLY A 282 6.79 -26.70 6.03
N GLU A 283 6.26 -26.58 7.24
CA GLU A 283 5.27 -27.50 7.78
C GLU A 283 4.26 -26.70 8.61
N SER A 284 3.00 -27.11 8.54
CA SER A 284 1.91 -26.62 9.39
C SER A 284 0.96 -27.77 9.68
N ASP A 285 0.62 -27.98 10.94
CA ASP A 285 -0.32 -29.02 11.39
C ASP A 285 0.04 -30.46 10.91
N GLY A 286 1.34 -30.74 10.77
CA GLY A 286 1.89 -31.98 10.24
C GLY A 286 1.85 -32.11 8.71
N VAL A 287 1.37 -31.09 8.00
CA VAL A 287 1.25 -31.06 6.54
C VAL A 287 2.40 -30.25 5.92
N GLN A 288 3.03 -30.79 4.88
CA GLN A 288 4.09 -30.08 4.17
C GLN A 288 3.51 -28.89 3.42
N GLN A 289 4.04 -27.69 3.70
CA GLN A 289 3.74 -26.48 2.97
C GLN A 289 4.90 -26.07 2.06
N ILE A 290 4.57 -25.35 1.00
CA ILE A 290 5.53 -24.71 0.11
C ILE A 290 5.25 -23.21 0.11
N THR A 291 6.31 -22.42 0.30
CA THR A 291 6.28 -20.97 0.11
C THR A 291 6.96 -20.65 -1.20
N VAL A 292 6.25 -19.94 -2.07
CA VAL A 292 6.74 -19.58 -3.40
C VAL A 292 6.75 -18.06 -3.54
N PRO A 293 7.96 -17.44 -3.54
CA PRO A 293 8.09 -16.03 -3.88
C PRO A 293 7.66 -15.78 -5.33
N LEU A 294 7.00 -14.66 -5.60
CA LEU A 294 6.49 -14.29 -6.90
C LEU A 294 7.16 -13.01 -7.41
N ARG A 295 7.38 -12.96 -8.72
CA ARG A 295 7.77 -11.76 -9.46
C ARG A 295 6.75 -11.49 -10.54
N TYR A 296 6.16 -10.31 -10.55
CA TYR A 296 5.15 -9.93 -11.53
C TYR A 296 5.87 -9.34 -12.75
N VAL A 297 5.69 -9.94 -13.92
CA VAL A 297 6.45 -9.59 -15.12
C VAL A 297 5.49 -9.12 -16.22
N PRO A 298 5.73 -7.97 -16.86
CA PRO A 298 4.82 -7.49 -17.90
C PRO A 298 4.84 -8.41 -19.11
N LEU A 299 3.72 -8.47 -19.82
CA LEU A 299 3.64 -9.04 -21.16
C LEU A 299 3.74 -7.92 -22.20
N VAL A 300 2.87 -6.91 -22.08
CA VAL A 300 2.78 -5.75 -22.98
C VAL A 300 2.58 -4.47 -22.18
N GLY A 301 3.70 -3.81 -21.83
CA GLY A 301 3.67 -2.50 -21.17
C GLY A 301 3.43 -2.60 -19.66
N ASN A 302 2.41 -1.90 -19.15
CA ASN A 302 2.07 -1.82 -17.72
C ASN A 302 0.91 -2.78 -17.38
N ASP A 303 1.10 -4.07 -17.65
CA ASP A 303 0.08 -5.11 -17.49
C ASP A 303 0.51 -6.22 -16.50
N GLU A 304 1.41 -5.89 -15.56
CA GLU A 304 1.95 -6.88 -14.64
C GLU A 304 0.89 -7.42 -13.66
N TRP A 305 -0.12 -6.61 -13.34
CA TRP A 305 -1.22 -6.92 -12.43
C TRP A 305 -2.38 -5.93 -12.60
N GLU A 306 -3.60 -6.36 -12.28
CA GLU A 306 -4.80 -5.54 -12.19
C GLU A 306 -5.51 -5.88 -10.87
N ILE A 307 -5.88 -4.85 -10.10
CA ILE A 307 -6.80 -5.00 -8.96
C ILE A 307 -8.19 -4.58 -9.41
N ILE A 308 -9.18 -5.44 -9.17
CA ILE A 308 -10.58 -5.17 -9.47
C ILE A 308 -11.33 -5.10 -8.14
N VAL A 309 -12.12 -4.05 -7.97
CA VAL A 309 -12.95 -3.82 -6.78
C VAL A 309 -14.40 -3.71 -7.21
N ARG A 310 -15.29 -4.39 -6.48
CA ARG A 310 -16.74 -4.34 -6.68
C ARG A 310 -17.47 -4.47 -5.35
#